data_AF-A0A7W0FCN9-F1
#
_entry.id   AF-A0A7W0FCN9-F1
#
_cell.length_a   1.000
_cell.length_b   1.000
_cell.length_c   1.000
_cell.angle_alpha   90.00
_cell.angle_beta   90.00
_cell.angle_gamma   90.00
#
_symmetry.space_group_name_H-M   'P 1'
#
loop_
_entity.id
_entity.type
_entity.pdbx_description
1 polymer ?
#
loop_
_entity_poly.entity_id
_entity_poly.type
_entity_poly.pdbx_seq_one_letter_code
_entity_poly.pdbx_strand_id
1 'polypeptide(L)'
;RQMRDPFVMKSNYVSYACHASWQQEVRAAAERAGKHINKYLGGLLETENEDAEILIMASGTAVSQSRAAIILAEAEGLKVGLVKLKSLRPFPTDEIKALAKGKKAVIVPEFNITGWLAREIKSVVEDNSKVIGAPRVFGGMTMPPELILEEIRRRSK
;
A
#
# COMPACT_ATOMS: atom_id res chain seq x y z
N ARG A 1 -18.37 -22.95 -40.20
CA ARG A 1 -18.23 -22.55 -38.78
C ARG A 1 -18.00 -21.05 -38.75
N GLN A 2 -19.07 -20.23 -38.69
CA GLN A 2 -18.92 -18.77 -38.59
C GLN A 2 -18.21 -18.48 -37.26
N MET A 3 -16.99 -17.98 -37.34
CA MET A 3 -16.34 -17.39 -36.19
C MET A 3 -17.16 -16.14 -35.84
N ARG A 4 -17.90 -16.19 -34.73
CA ARG A 4 -18.50 -14.99 -34.14
C ARG A 4 -17.33 -14.08 -33.83
N ASP A 5 -17.20 -13.01 -34.60
CA ASP A 5 -16.17 -12.01 -34.38
C ASP A 5 -16.24 -11.60 -32.89
N PRO A 6 -15.16 -11.72 -32.12
CA PRO A 6 -15.16 -11.19 -30.77
C PRO A 6 -15.51 -9.70 -30.88
N PHE A 7 -16.35 -9.20 -29.96
CA PHE A 7 -16.87 -7.83 -29.89
C PHE A 7 -15.82 -6.69 -30.00
N VAL A 8 -14.54 -7.05 -30.08
CA VAL A 8 -13.37 -6.19 -30.05
C VAL A 8 -12.90 -5.78 -31.46
N MET A 9 -13.35 -6.43 -32.54
CA MET A 9 -12.75 -6.24 -33.89
C MET A 9 -13.47 -5.26 -34.84
N LYS A 10 -14.44 -4.47 -34.38
CA LYS A 10 -14.99 -3.36 -35.20
C LYS A 10 -14.88 -2.04 -34.45
N SER A 11 -14.10 -1.12 -35.01
CA SER A 11 -14.03 0.30 -34.65
C SER A 11 -15.43 0.92 -34.74
N ASN A 12 -16.21 0.81 -33.67
CA ASN A 12 -17.46 1.51 -33.53
C ASN A 12 -17.67 1.94 -32.08
N TYR A 13 -18.38 3.04 -31.92
CA TYR A 13 -18.73 3.70 -30.65
C TYR A 13 -19.16 2.72 -29.53
N VAL A 14 -19.81 1.61 -29.89
CA VAL A 14 -20.28 0.57 -28.97
C VAL A 14 -19.12 -0.14 -28.25
N SER A 15 -18.01 -0.42 -28.95
CA SER A 15 -16.82 -1.02 -28.33
C SER A 15 -16.22 -0.09 -27.26
N TYR A 16 -16.09 1.21 -27.57
CA TYR A 16 -15.61 2.20 -26.61
C TYR A 16 -16.56 2.37 -25.42
N ALA A 17 -17.87 2.41 -25.66
CA ALA A 17 -18.86 2.47 -24.60
C ALA A 17 -18.79 1.25 -23.66
N CYS A 18 -18.61 0.05 -24.22
CA CYS A 18 -18.44 -1.18 -23.44
C CYS A 18 -17.17 -1.15 -22.58
N HIS A 19 -16.04 -0.70 -23.15
CA HIS A 19 -14.80 -0.55 -22.39
C HIS A 19 -14.93 0.50 -21.27
N ALA A 20 -15.59 1.63 -21.53
CA ALA A 20 -15.83 2.66 -20.54
C ALA A 20 -16.75 2.16 -19.41
N SER A 21 -17.87 1.50 -19.74
CA SER A 21 -18.78 0.93 -18.73
C SER A 21 -18.08 -0.13 -17.90
N TRP A 22 -17.24 -0.97 -18.52
CA TRP A 22 -16.45 -1.98 -17.80
C TRP A 22 -15.49 -1.34 -16.80
N GLN A 23 -14.74 -0.31 -17.20
CA GLN A 23 -13.82 0.39 -16.30
C GLN A 23 -14.55 1.05 -15.13
N GLN A 24 -15.71 1.67 -15.40
CA GLN A 24 -16.56 2.25 -14.36
C GLN A 24 -17.08 1.19 -13.40
N GLU A 25 -17.55 0.05 -13.90
CA GLU A 25 -18.05 -1.03 -13.06
C GLU A 25 -16.97 -1.72 -12.22
N VAL A 26 -15.76 -1.91 -12.76
CA VAL A 26 -14.61 -2.42 -11.97
C VAL A 26 -14.31 -1.47 -10.81
N ARG A 27 -14.31 -0.16 -11.07
CA ARG A 27 -14.09 0.86 -10.03
C ARG A 27 -15.23 0.87 -9.01
N ALA A 28 -16.48 0.87 -9.46
CA ALA A 28 -17.64 0.84 -8.58
C ALA A 28 -17.70 -0.44 -7.75
N ALA A 29 -17.31 -1.59 -8.31
CA ALA A 29 -17.23 -2.86 -7.60
C ALA A 29 -16.20 -2.82 -6.47
N ALA A 30 -15.03 -2.19 -6.70
CA ALA A 30 -14.04 -1.97 -5.65
C ALA A 30 -14.62 -1.13 -4.50
N GLU A 31 -15.26 0.00 -4.79
CA GLU A 31 -15.90 0.82 -3.75
C GLU A 31 -17.00 0.06 -2.99
N ARG A 32 -17.85 -0.69 -3.71
CA ARG A 32 -18.90 -1.53 -3.10
C ARG A 32 -18.32 -2.62 -2.20
N ALA A 33 -17.11 -3.10 -2.45
CA ALA A 33 -16.44 -4.07 -1.59
C ALA A 33 -16.07 -3.49 -0.22
N GLY A 34 -15.91 -2.16 -0.10
CA GLY A 34 -15.55 -1.47 1.14
C GLY A 34 -16.44 -1.84 2.33
N LYS A 35 -17.77 -1.96 2.12
CA LYS A 35 -18.70 -2.36 3.20
C LYS A 35 -18.41 -3.76 3.74
N HIS A 36 -17.96 -4.68 2.89
CA HIS A 36 -17.61 -6.04 3.28
C HIS A 36 -16.25 -6.08 3.96
N ILE A 37 -15.28 -5.32 3.45
CA ILE A 37 -13.97 -5.17 4.07
C ILE A 37 -14.13 -4.60 5.48
N ASN A 38 -14.92 -3.55 5.65
CA ASN A 38 -15.19 -2.96 6.96
C ASN A 38 -15.88 -3.96 7.90
N LYS A 39 -16.88 -4.71 7.40
CA LYS A 39 -17.61 -5.71 8.20
C LYS A 39 -16.75 -6.89 8.66
N TYR A 40 -15.92 -7.44 7.77
CA TYR A 40 -15.22 -8.71 8.01
C TYR A 40 -13.76 -8.53 8.41
N LEU A 41 -13.11 -7.45 7.99
CA LEU A 41 -11.70 -7.15 8.28
C LEU A 41 -11.54 -5.98 9.25
N GLY A 42 -12.62 -5.31 9.67
CA GLY A 42 -12.58 -4.22 10.66
C GLY A 42 -11.89 -2.95 10.13
N GLY A 43 -12.03 -2.65 8.85
CA GLY A 43 -11.47 -1.44 8.23
C GLY A 43 -10.58 -1.71 7.02
N LEU A 44 -10.14 -0.65 6.34
CA LEU A 44 -9.20 -0.75 5.22
C LEU A 44 -7.74 -0.92 5.66
N LEU A 45 -7.43 -0.49 6.88
CA LEU A 45 -6.11 -0.59 7.51
C LEU A 45 -6.18 -1.01 8.97
N GLU A 46 -5.03 -1.36 9.54
CA GLU A 46 -4.82 -1.76 10.93
C GLU A 46 -3.52 -1.08 11.39
N THR A 47 -3.51 -0.49 12.58
CA THR A 47 -2.38 0.30 13.09
C THR A 47 -1.83 -0.25 14.41
N GLU A 48 -0.53 -0.07 14.61
CA GLU A 48 0.19 -0.34 15.86
C GLU A 48 1.11 0.86 16.13
N ASN A 49 1.12 1.42 17.34
CA ASN A 49 1.95 2.58 17.73
C ASN A 49 1.87 3.76 16.74
N GLU A 50 0.65 4.14 16.35
CA GLU A 50 0.42 5.18 15.35
C GLU A 50 0.85 6.59 15.78
N ASP A 51 1.16 6.79 17.06
CA ASP A 51 1.70 8.02 17.64
C ASP A 51 3.18 8.23 17.33
N ALA A 52 3.92 7.18 16.98
CA ALA A 52 5.35 7.26 16.63
C ALA A 52 5.66 8.26 15.51
N GLU A 53 6.83 8.89 15.55
CA GLU A 53 7.25 9.88 14.54
C GLU A 53 7.60 9.24 13.19
N ILE A 54 8.03 7.97 13.20
CA ILE A 54 8.31 7.16 12.02
C ILE A 54 7.23 6.09 11.90
N LEU A 55 6.61 6.01 10.73
CA LEU A 55 5.66 4.94 10.41
C LEU A 55 6.24 4.01 9.35
N ILE A 56 5.94 2.73 9.46
CA ILE A 56 6.09 1.75 8.38
C ILE A 56 4.71 1.49 7.80
N MET A 57 4.51 1.75 6.50
CA MET A 57 3.28 1.42 5.78
C MET A 57 3.54 0.21 4.88
N ALA A 58 2.94 -0.93 5.18
CA ALA A 58 3.21 -2.19 4.51
C ALA A 58 1.93 -2.95 4.17
N SER A 59 2.03 -3.85 3.18
CA SER A 59 0.93 -4.77 2.82
C SER A 59 1.45 -6.20 2.65
N GLY A 60 0.56 -7.18 2.84
CA GLY A 60 0.88 -8.60 2.70
C GLY A 60 1.99 -9.05 3.65
N THR A 61 2.94 -9.84 3.12
CA THR A 61 4.04 -10.44 3.90
C THR A 61 5.04 -9.43 4.44
N ALA A 62 5.12 -8.22 3.84
CA ALA A 62 6.02 -7.16 4.30
C ALA A 62 5.65 -6.67 5.71
N VAL A 63 4.39 -6.83 6.11
CA VAL A 63 3.88 -6.48 7.44
C VAL A 63 4.58 -7.33 8.51
N SER A 64 4.72 -8.64 8.30
CA SER A 64 5.37 -9.54 9.27
C SER A 64 6.85 -9.19 9.45
N GLN A 65 7.55 -8.86 8.35
CA GLN A 65 8.94 -8.43 8.41
C GLN A 65 9.09 -7.06 9.09
N SER A 66 8.12 -6.16 8.87
CA SER A 66 8.07 -4.87 9.53
C SER A 66 7.88 -4.99 11.03
N ARG A 67 7.01 -5.91 11.51
CA ARG A 67 6.86 -6.21 12.94
C ARG A 67 8.16 -6.71 13.57
N ALA A 68 8.86 -7.62 12.89
CA ALA A 68 10.16 -8.09 13.35
C ALA A 68 11.18 -6.94 13.43
N ALA A 69 11.20 -6.05 12.44
CA ALA A 69 12.07 -4.88 12.45
C ALA A 69 11.73 -3.88 13.56
N ILE A 70 10.45 -3.72 13.90
CA ILE A 70 9.99 -2.87 15.02
C ILE A 70 10.48 -3.43 16.35
N ILE A 71 10.43 -4.75 16.58
CA ILE A 71 10.97 -5.38 17.79
C ILE A 71 12.47 -5.09 17.94
N LEU A 72 13.23 -5.17 16.83
CA LEU A 72 14.65 -4.84 16.84
C LEU A 72 14.90 -3.35 17.09
N ALA A 73 14.08 -2.48 16.50
CA ALA A 73 14.16 -1.03 16.69
C ALA A 73 13.83 -0.62 18.14
N GLU A 74 12.86 -1.27 18.76
CA GLU A 74 12.48 -1.04 20.15
C GLU A 74 13.62 -1.39 21.12
N ALA A 75 14.39 -2.45 20.84
CA ALA A 75 15.60 -2.79 21.57
C ALA A 75 16.70 -1.70 21.47
N GLU A 76 16.65 -0.85 20.44
CA GLU A 76 17.52 0.32 20.27
C GLU A 76 16.91 1.62 20.82
N GLY A 77 15.75 1.54 21.47
CA GLY A 77 15.02 2.70 21.97
C GLY A 77 14.33 3.54 20.88
N LEU A 78 14.20 3.00 19.67
CA LEU A 78 13.55 3.66 18.55
C LEU A 78 12.07 3.30 18.50
N LYS A 79 11.20 4.30 18.65
CA LYS A 79 9.75 4.12 18.54
C LYS A 79 9.31 4.22 17.08
N VAL A 80 8.67 3.17 16.59
CA VAL A 80 8.18 3.08 15.20
C VAL A 80 6.78 2.51 15.20
N GLY A 81 5.91 3.12 14.39
CA GLY A 81 4.54 2.66 14.18
C GLY A 81 4.44 1.76 12.96
N LEU A 82 3.45 0.88 12.96
CA LEU A 82 3.10 0.04 11.81
C LEU A 82 1.70 0.38 11.33
N VAL A 83 1.56 0.50 10.01
CA VAL A 83 0.28 0.63 9.33
C VAL A 83 0.20 -0.51 8.31
N LYS A 84 -0.66 -1.47 8.60
CA LYS A 84 -0.96 -2.59 7.72
C LYS A 84 -2.11 -2.22 6.80
N LEU A 85 -1.83 -2.12 5.50
CA LEU A 85 -2.85 -1.94 4.48
C LEU A 85 -3.51 -3.30 4.17
N LYS A 86 -4.73 -3.48 4.65
CA LYS A 86 -5.56 -4.69 4.43
C LYS A 86 -6.24 -4.66 3.06
N SER A 87 -6.57 -3.47 2.57
CA SER A 87 -7.16 -3.25 1.25
C SER A 87 -6.25 -2.41 0.36
N LEU A 88 -6.10 -2.84 -0.89
CA LEU A 88 -5.54 -2.00 -1.96
C LEU A 88 -6.63 -1.32 -2.77
N ARG A 89 -7.83 -1.91 -2.84
CA ARG A 89 -8.99 -1.41 -3.58
C ARG A 89 -10.26 -1.79 -2.79
N PRO A 90 -10.99 -0.81 -2.22
CA PRO A 90 -10.75 0.63 -2.29
C PRO A 90 -9.45 0.98 -1.55
N PHE A 91 -8.76 2.02 -2.03
CA PHE A 91 -7.48 2.46 -1.45
C PHE A 91 -7.74 3.44 -0.30
N PRO A 92 -7.14 3.23 0.90
CA PRO A 92 -7.42 4.03 2.11
C PRO A 92 -6.76 5.41 2.07
N THR A 93 -7.23 6.25 1.14
CA THR A 93 -6.63 7.55 0.82
C THR A 93 -6.69 8.50 2.00
N ASP A 94 -7.87 8.64 2.61
CA ASP A 94 -8.10 9.59 3.69
C ASP A 94 -7.38 9.15 4.97
N GLU A 95 -7.39 7.85 5.26
CA GLU A 95 -6.73 7.30 6.44
C GLU A 95 -5.21 7.37 6.33
N ILE A 96 -4.62 7.07 5.15
CA ILE A 96 -3.18 7.26 4.90
C ILE A 96 -2.80 8.73 5.07
N LYS A 97 -3.58 9.65 4.51
CA LYS A 97 -3.31 11.10 4.60
C LYS A 97 -3.34 11.58 6.06
N ALA A 98 -4.32 11.11 6.83
CA ALA A 98 -4.44 11.44 8.25
C ALA A 98 -3.25 10.89 9.05
N LEU A 99 -2.91 9.60 8.88
CA LEU A 99 -1.82 8.95 9.62
C LEU A 99 -0.44 9.53 9.28
N ALA A 100 -0.22 9.92 8.02
CA ALA A 100 1.05 10.51 7.61
C ALA A 100 1.25 11.95 8.12
N LYS A 101 0.19 12.63 8.59
CA LYS A 101 0.27 14.02 9.05
C LYS A 101 1.17 14.15 10.27
N GLY A 102 2.09 15.12 10.26
CA GLY A 102 3.02 15.36 11.37
C GLY A 102 4.10 14.30 11.57
N LYS A 103 4.14 13.25 10.74
CA LYS A 103 5.18 12.22 10.80
C LYS A 103 6.48 12.70 10.17
N LYS A 104 7.60 12.31 10.78
CA LYS A 104 8.96 12.57 10.30
C LYS A 104 9.28 11.74 9.06
N ALA A 105 8.88 10.48 9.03
CA ALA A 105 9.12 9.58 7.91
C ALA A 105 8.03 8.50 7.77
N VAL A 106 7.81 8.06 6.53
CA VAL A 106 6.97 6.91 6.20
C VAL A 106 7.79 5.93 5.37
N ILE A 107 8.14 4.78 5.93
CA ILE A 107 8.93 3.74 5.27
C ILE A 107 7.97 2.73 4.64
N VAL A 108 8.20 2.39 3.37
CA VAL A 108 7.34 1.49 2.60
C VAL A 108 8.16 0.30 2.10
N PRO A 109 8.29 -0.77 2.91
CA PRO A 109 8.90 -2.00 2.49
C PRO A 109 7.98 -2.77 1.54
N GLU A 110 8.49 -3.20 0.40
CA GLU A 110 7.67 -3.93 -0.57
C GLU A 110 8.43 -4.97 -1.41
N PHE A 111 7.68 -6.00 -1.85
CA PHE A 111 8.20 -7.14 -2.61
C PHE A 111 8.08 -6.95 -4.12
N ASN A 112 8.52 -5.81 -4.63
CA ASN A 112 8.59 -5.56 -6.07
C ASN A 112 9.63 -4.47 -6.40
N ILE A 113 10.24 -4.58 -7.58
CA ILE A 113 11.28 -3.64 -8.03
C ILE A 113 10.72 -2.23 -8.28
N THR A 114 9.47 -2.12 -8.70
CA THR A 114 8.86 -0.87 -9.19
C THR A 114 8.52 0.10 -8.06
N GLY A 115 8.23 -0.39 -6.85
CA GLY A 115 7.81 0.45 -5.74
C GLY A 115 6.36 0.92 -5.89
N TRP A 116 5.43 0.06 -6.30
CA TRP A 116 4.05 0.49 -6.61
C TRP A 116 3.34 1.06 -5.38
N LEU A 117 3.55 0.47 -4.20
CA LEU A 117 2.84 0.89 -2.99
C LEU A 117 3.38 2.24 -2.52
N ALA A 118 4.70 2.41 -2.50
CA ALA A 118 5.31 3.68 -2.16
C ALA A 118 4.86 4.80 -3.09
N ARG A 119 4.70 4.53 -4.39
CA ARG A 119 4.19 5.50 -5.36
C ARG A 119 2.74 5.88 -5.12
N GLU A 120 1.89 4.91 -4.78
CA GLU A 120 0.49 5.18 -4.45
C GLU A 120 0.38 5.99 -3.15
N ILE A 121 1.16 5.66 -2.11
CA ILE A 121 1.20 6.44 -0.87
C ILE A 121 1.71 7.87 -1.15
N LYS A 122 2.74 8.03 -1.99
CA LYS A 122 3.25 9.35 -2.39
C LYS A 122 2.23 10.21 -3.12
N SER A 123 1.25 9.62 -3.82
CA SER A 123 0.24 10.37 -4.55
C SER A 123 -0.83 10.97 -3.63
N VAL A 124 -0.99 10.41 -2.42
CA VAL A 124 -2.02 10.84 -1.45
C VAL A 124 -1.46 11.67 -0.29
N VAL A 125 -0.19 11.48 0.06
CA VAL A 125 0.46 12.23 1.14
C VAL A 125 0.89 13.61 0.65
N GLU A 126 0.54 14.66 1.41
CA GLU A 126 0.83 16.05 1.08
C GLU A 126 2.33 16.34 0.95
N ASP A 127 3.11 16.03 2.01
CA ASP A 127 4.56 16.01 1.93
C ASP A 127 5.02 14.61 1.52
N ASN A 128 5.18 14.39 0.22
CA ASN A 128 5.59 13.09 -0.31
C ASN A 128 7.10 12.80 -0.16
N SER A 129 7.91 13.79 0.25
CA SER A 129 9.36 13.66 0.37
C SER A 129 9.76 12.75 1.54
N LYS A 130 8.92 12.70 2.58
CA LYS A 130 9.07 11.82 3.74
C LYS A 130 8.73 10.35 3.47
N VAL A 131 8.10 10.06 2.32
CA VAL A 131 7.73 8.69 1.94
C VAL A 131 8.91 8.01 1.26
N ILE A 132 9.44 6.97 1.91
CA ILE A 132 10.64 6.25 1.50
C ILE A 132 10.24 4.87 1.02
N GLY A 133 10.30 4.64 -0.29
CA GLY A 133 10.01 3.33 -0.90
C GLY A 133 11.21 2.39 -0.81
N ALA A 134 11.56 1.97 0.41
CA ALA A 134 12.65 1.06 0.72
C ALA A 134 12.36 0.29 2.02
N PRO A 135 12.96 -0.91 2.19
CA PRO A 135 13.68 -1.68 1.19
C PRO A 135 12.75 -2.28 0.12
N ARG A 136 13.32 -2.54 -1.06
CA ARG A 136 12.63 -3.28 -2.14
C ARG A 136 13.31 -4.62 -2.32
N VAL A 137 12.54 -5.68 -2.18
CA VAL A 137 13.02 -7.06 -2.38
C VAL A 137 12.22 -7.69 -3.51
N PHE A 138 12.85 -8.56 -4.30
CA PHE A 138 12.21 -9.22 -5.44
C PHE A 138 12.91 -10.56 -5.71
N GLY A 139 12.38 -11.36 -6.64
CA GLY A 139 12.97 -12.66 -7.01
C GLY A 139 12.69 -13.79 -6.00
N GLY A 140 11.63 -13.67 -5.19
CA GLY A 140 11.22 -14.72 -4.25
C GLY A 140 12.00 -14.78 -2.94
N MET A 141 12.90 -13.81 -2.70
CA MET A 141 13.64 -13.72 -1.45
C MET A 141 12.76 -13.20 -0.30
N THR A 142 12.97 -13.73 0.90
CA THR A 142 12.45 -13.13 2.12
C THR A 142 13.16 -11.81 2.37
N MET A 143 12.41 -10.78 2.77
CA MET A 143 12.99 -9.49 3.16
C MET A 143 13.54 -9.59 4.58
N PRO A 144 14.86 -9.44 4.78
CA PRO A 144 15.44 -9.43 6.12
C PRO A 144 14.95 -8.21 6.91
N PRO A 145 14.50 -8.38 8.17
CA PRO A 145 14.10 -7.28 9.04
C PRO A 145 15.18 -6.21 9.22
N GLU A 146 16.45 -6.59 9.14
CA GLU A 146 17.62 -5.73 9.27
C GLU A 146 17.65 -4.64 8.19
N LEU A 147 17.17 -4.93 6.97
CA LEU A 147 17.08 -3.94 5.91
C LEU A 147 16.06 -2.84 6.24
N ILE A 148 14.96 -3.20 6.90
CA ILE A 148 13.96 -2.23 7.37
C ILE A 148 14.54 -1.45 8.55
N LEU A 149 15.22 -2.12 9.48
CA LEU A 149 15.89 -1.49 10.63
C LEU A 149 16.93 -0.46 10.20
N GLU A 150 17.72 -0.74 9.17
CA GLU A 150 18.65 0.24 8.60
C GLU A 150 17.94 1.51 8.11
N GLU A 151 16.80 1.36 7.42
CA GLU A 151 16.00 2.52 7.01
C GLU A 151 15.44 3.28 8.23
N ILE A 152 14.97 2.59 9.26
CA ILE A 152 14.54 3.22 10.52
C ILE A 152 15.69 4.06 11.11
N ARG A 153 16.88 3.48 11.27
CA ARG A 153 18.07 4.16 11.81
C ARG A 153 18.45 5.40 10.99
N ARG A 154 18.39 5.31 9.66
CA ARG A 154 18.67 6.45 8.76
C ARG A 154 17.70 7.61 8.95
N ARG A 155 16.44 7.34 9.33
CA ARG A 155 15.38 8.34 9.52
C ARG A 155 15.18 8.78 10.96
N SER A 156 15.73 8.05 11.92
CA SER A 156 15.72 8.46 13.32
C SER A 156 16.70 9.59 13.61
N LYS A 157 17.84 9.64 12.91
CA LYS A 157 18.79 10.76 12.98
C LYS A 157 18.15 12.05 12.46
#